data_AF-A0A1J5PPK6-F1
#
_entry.id   AF-A0A1J5PPK6-F1
#
_cell.length_a   1.000
_cell.length_b   1.000
_cell.length_c   1.000
_cell.angle_alpha   90.00
_cell.angle_beta   90.00
_cell.angle_gamma   90.00
#
_symmetry.space_group_name_H-M   'P 1'
#
loop_
_entity.id
_entity.type
_entity.pdbx_description
1 polymer ?
#
loop_
_entity_poly.entity_id
_entity_poly.type
_entity_poly.pdbx_seq_one_letter_code
_entity_poly.pdbx_strand_id
1 'polypeptide(L)'
;MGTISNLFATLLGLWLSYAAVLDLSRLRDGAWDVYAAAAVAIVLGLLSRQRDFARWPGTTEIVAALVAIATLALFHAGVLNGLVAFWLVFFAGNVISVLAFWAALYRPKLT
;
A
#
# COMPACT_ATOMS: atom_id res chain seq x y z
N MET A 1 -4.71 -8.57 17.51
CA MET A 1 -4.39 -7.22 16.99
C MET A 1 -3.93 -7.21 15.52
N GLY A 2 -3.31 -8.28 14.97
CA GLY A 2 -2.93 -8.33 13.54
C GLY A 2 -4.09 -8.07 12.57
N THR A 3 -5.26 -8.69 12.81
CA THR A 3 -6.47 -8.49 11.99
C THR A 3 -6.90 -7.03 11.85
N ILE A 4 -6.83 -6.23 12.93
CA ILE A 4 -7.24 -4.81 12.88
C ILE A 4 -6.22 -4.02 12.03
N SER A 5 -4.92 -4.27 12.23
CA SER A 5 -3.85 -3.69 11.41
C SER A 5 -4.04 -3.99 9.92
N ASN A 6 -4.39 -5.24 9.62
CA ASN A 6 -4.62 -5.71 8.25
C ASN A 6 -5.85 -5.07 7.63
N LEU A 7 -6.95 -4.91 8.38
CA LEU A 7 -8.12 -4.18 7.89
C LEU A 7 -7.82 -2.70 7.60
N PHE A 8 -7.03 -2.03 8.45
CA PHE A 8 -6.57 -0.67 8.16
C PHE A 8 -5.69 -0.63 6.92
N ALA A 9 -4.75 -1.57 6.76
CA ALA A 9 -3.92 -1.67 5.57
C ALA A 9 -4.76 -1.94 4.31
N THR A 10 -5.83 -2.74 4.41
CA THR A 10 -6.79 -2.95 3.33
C THR A 10 -7.44 -1.64 2.89
N LEU A 11 -8.02 -0.89 3.83
CA LEU A 11 -8.67 0.39 3.54
C LEU A 11 -7.69 1.39 2.92
N LEU A 12 -6.45 1.38 3.40
CA LEU A 12 -5.41 2.28 2.94
C LEU A 12 -4.91 1.91 1.53
N GLY A 13 -4.77 0.62 1.23
CA GLY A 13 -4.51 0.12 -0.12
C GLY A 13 -5.62 0.50 -1.12
N LEU A 14 -6.88 0.35 -0.72
CA LEU A 14 -8.03 0.79 -1.52
C LEU A 14 -8.01 2.31 -1.77
N TRP A 15 -7.70 3.08 -0.74
CA TRP A 15 -7.57 4.53 -0.86
C TRP A 15 -6.43 4.93 -1.81
N LEU A 16 -5.28 4.26 -1.77
CA LEU A 16 -4.17 4.49 -2.71
C LEU A 16 -4.59 4.21 -4.16
N SER A 17 -5.29 3.10 -4.40
CA SER A 17 -5.83 2.78 -5.74
C SER A 17 -6.87 3.80 -6.19
N TYR A 18 -7.74 4.24 -5.28
CA TYR A 18 -8.71 5.30 -5.52
C TYR A 18 -8.03 6.63 -5.89
N ALA A 19 -7.02 7.04 -5.12
CA ALA A 19 -6.26 8.27 -5.36
C ALA A 19 -5.55 8.24 -6.72
N ALA A 20 -5.02 7.08 -7.13
CA ALA A 20 -4.43 6.92 -8.45
C ALA A 20 -5.44 7.16 -9.58
N VAL A 21 -6.68 6.68 -9.45
CA VAL A 21 -7.70 6.77 -10.50
C VAL A 21 -8.35 8.15 -10.57
N LEU A 22 -8.75 8.70 -9.43
CA LEU A 22 -9.62 9.89 -9.39
C LEU A 22 -8.86 11.20 -9.14
N ASP A 23 -7.61 11.15 -8.69
CA ASP A 23 -6.90 12.32 -8.19
C ASP A 23 -5.44 12.42 -8.69
N LEU A 24 -5.23 12.10 -9.97
CA LEU A 24 -3.90 12.18 -10.60
C LEU A 24 -3.30 13.60 -10.57
N SER A 25 -4.14 14.64 -10.54
CA SER A 25 -3.70 16.03 -10.33
C SER A 25 -3.18 16.28 -8.91
N ARG A 26 -3.80 15.71 -7.87
CA ARG A 26 -3.25 15.77 -6.50
C ARG A 26 -1.95 15.00 -6.34
N LEU A 27 -1.78 13.90 -7.08
CA LEU A 27 -0.50 13.19 -7.17
C LEU A 27 0.64 14.07 -7.72
N ARG A 28 0.32 15.18 -8.41
CA ARG A 28 1.32 16.12 -8.95
C ARG A 28 1.48 17.38 -8.10
N ASP A 29 0.38 17.95 -7.63
CA ASP A 29 0.40 19.29 -7.02
C ASP A 29 0.36 19.25 -5.46
N GLY A 30 0.06 18.09 -4.86
CA GLY A 30 -0.15 17.95 -3.41
C GLY A 30 0.05 16.52 -2.89
N ALA A 31 1.10 15.82 -3.33
CA ALA A 31 1.29 14.38 -3.09
C ALA A 31 1.60 13.97 -1.64
N TRP A 32 1.60 14.91 -0.69
CA TRP A 32 1.97 14.65 0.71
C TRP A 32 1.07 13.61 1.35
N ASP A 33 -0.23 13.63 1.06
CA ASP A 33 -1.19 12.65 1.57
C ASP A 33 -0.86 11.23 1.08
N VAL A 34 -0.38 11.10 -0.16
CA VAL A 34 -0.03 9.80 -0.76
C VAL A 34 1.28 9.27 -0.15
N TYR A 35 2.26 10.13 0.08
CA TYR A 35 3.48 9.77 0.82
C TYR A 35 3.16 9.35 2.26
N ALA A 36 2.30 10.11 2.96
CA ALA A 36 1.87 9.80 4.31
C ALA A 36 1.14 8.45 4.35
N ALA A 37 0.21 8.21 3.43
CA ALA A 37 -0.48 6.93 3.29
C ALA A 37 0.50 5.77 3.07
N ALA A 38 1.43 5.89 2.12
CA ALA A 38 2.41 4.84 1.87
C ALA A 38 3.32 4.59 3.09
N ALA A 39 3.71 5.63 3.82
CA ALA A 39 4.46 5.49 5.07
C ALA A 39 3.65 4.75 6.16
N VAL A 40 2.37 5.07 6.31
CA VAL A 40 1.47 4.36 7.23
C VAL A 40 1.32 2.88 6.80
N ALA A 41 1.22 2.59 5.50
CA ALA A 41 1.17 1.22 5.00
C ALA A 41 2.42 0.41 5.40
N ILE A 42 3.62 1.02 5.39
CA ILE A 42 4.85 0.37 5.86
C ILE A 42 4.75 0.04 7.35
N VAL A 43 4.29 0.98 8.17
CA VAL A 43 4.14 0.77 9.63
C VAL A 43 3.14 -0.37 9.89
N LEU A 44 1.99 -0.35 9.21
CA LEU A 44 0.98 -1.40 9.33
C LEU A 44 1.51 -2.77 8.86
N GLY A 45 2.27 -2.80 7.76
CA GLY A 45 2.92 -4.02 7.26
C GLY A 45 4.00 -4.58 8.20
N LEU A 46 4.71 -3.72 8.91
CA LEU A 46 5.65 -4.14 9.96
C LEU A 46 4.92 -4.72 11.18
N LEU A 47 3.81 -4.07 11.58
CA LEU A 47 2.98 -4.52 12.70
C LEU A 47 2.25 -5.84 12.40
N SER A 48 1.77 -6.02 11.16
CA SER A 48 1.14 -7.26 10.69
C SER A 48 2.16 -8.40 10.64
N ARG A 49 3.34 -8.16 10.03
CA ARG A 49 4.41 -9.15 9.91
C ARG A 49 4.87 -9.74 11.25
N GLN A 50 4.87 -8.96 12.34
CA GLN A 50 5.26 -9.45 13.65
C GLN A 50 4.21 -10.37 14.31
N ARG A 51 2.94 -10.24 13.90
CA ARG A 51 1.79 -10.83 14.60
C ARG A 51 1.02 -11.86 13.77
N ASP A 52 1.23 -11.88 12.47
CA ASP A 52 0.59 -12.80 11.55
C ASP A 52 1.34 -14.12 11.44
N PHE A 53 0.58 -15.19 11.20
CA PHE A 53 1.12 -16.54 11.04
C PHE A 53 2.12 -16.63 9.88
N ALA A 54 1.78 -16.00 8.75
CA ALA A 54 2.63 -15.92 7.58
C ALA A 54 3.23 -14.51 7.47
N ARG A 55 4.56 -14.42 7.35
CA ARG A 55 5.29 -13.14 7.27
C ARG A 55 5.33 -12.54 5.87
N TRP A 56 5.04 -13.35 4.84
CA TRP A 56 5.15 -12.94 3.44
C TRP A 56 4.13 -11.85 3.03
N PRO A 57 2.86 -11.83 3.49
CA PRO A 57 1.91 -10.77 3.13
C PRO A 57 2.39 -9.39 3.60
N GLY A 58 2.75 -9.26 4.88
CA GLY A 58 3.29 -8.00 5.41
C GLY A 58 4.61 -7.58 4.75
N THR A 59 5.45 -8.52 4.30
CA THR A 59 6.66 -8.19 3.54
C THR A 59 6.32 -7.63 2.16
N THR A 60 5.36 -8.24 1.45
CA THR A 60 4.90 -7.77 0.15
C THR A 60 4.19 -6.42 0.24
N GLU A 61 3.41 -6.17 1.31
CA GLU A 61 2.80 -4.87 1.60
C GLU A 61 3.85 -3.76 1.74
N ILE A 62 4.92 -4.02 2.51
CA ILE A 62 6.04 -3.08 2.68
C ILE A 62 6.70 -2.80 1.33
N VAL A 63 6.98 -3.83 0.53
CA VAL A 63 7.57 -3.67 -0.80
C VAL A 63 6.66 -2.86 -1.72
N ALA A 64 5.37 -3.14 -1.75
CA ALA A 64 4.39 -2.39 -2.55
C ALA A 64 4.31 -0.91 -2.11
N ALA A 65 4.33 -0.64 -0.81
CA ALA A 65 4.36 0.72 -0.28
C ALA A 65 5.65 1.46 -0.66
N LEU A 66 6.81 0.79 -0.61
CA LEU A 66 8.08 1.35 -1.08
C LEU A 66 8.06 1.64 -2.59
N VAL A 67 7.46 0.76 -3.39
CA VAL A 67 7.26 1.01 -4.82
C VAL A 67 6.40 2.24 -5.05
N ALA A 68 5.32 2.43 -4.28
CA ALA A 68 4.50 3.64 -4.36
C ALA A 68 5.32 4.90 -4.04
N ILE A 69 6.09 4.91 -2.94
CA ILE A 69 6.96 6.04 -2.57
C ILE A 69 7.99 6.34 -3.66
N ALA A 70 8.69 5.32 -4.15
CA ALA A 70 9.69 5.48 -5.20
C ALA A 70 9.08 6.01 -6.50
N THR A 71 7.90 5.51 -6.88
CA THR A 71 7.15 5.97 -8.04
C THR A 71 6.83 7.46 -7.92
N LEU A 72 6.33 7.91 -6.78
CA LEU A 72 6.01 9.32 -6.54
C LEU A 72 7.27 10.19 -6.63
N ALA A 73 8.36 9.73 -6.02
CA ALA A 73 9.62 10.48 -6.03
C ALA A 73 10.16 10.66 -7.46
N LEU A 74 10.14 9.57 -8.25
CA LEU A 74 10.57 9.60 -9.65
C LEU A 74 9.62 10.40 -10.55
N PHE A 75 8.32 10.40 -10.27
CA PHE A 75 7.33 11.21 -10.98
C PHE A 75 7.56 12.71 -10.74
N HIS A 76 7.75 13.13 -9.49
CA HIS A 76 8.05 14.53 -9.16
C HIS A 76 9.43 14.99 -9.66
N ALA A 77 10.39 14.07 -9.74
CA ALA A 77 11.70 14.34 -10.35
C ALA A 77 11.64 14.45 -11.89
N GLY A 78 10.48 14.24 -12.51
CA GLY A 78 10.32 14.29 -13.97
C GLY A 78 10.89 13.08 -14.71
N VAL A 79 11.23 12.01 -13.98
CA VAL A 79 11.82 10.77 -14.55
C VAL A 79 10.75 9.83 -15.06
N LEU A 80 9.60 9.74 -14.38
CA LEU A 80 8.46 8.94 -14.79
C LEU A 80 7.39 9.81 -15.47
N ASN A 81 6.73 9.26 -16.48
CA ASN A 81 5.53 9.88 -17.04
C ASN A 81 4.29 9.58 -16.16
N GLY A 82 3.23 10.38 -16.33
CA GLY A 82 2.02 10.25 -15.51
C GLY A 82 1.30 8.91 -15.67
N LEU A 83 1.38 8.29 -16.85
CA LEU A 83 0.74 7.00 -17.11
C LEU A 83 1.42 5.85 -16.37
N VAL A 84 2.75 5.83 -16.33
CA VAL A 84 3.52 4.83 -15.58
C VAL A 84 3.34 5.05 -14.08
N ALA A 85 3.37 6.30 -13.63
CA ALA A 85 3.13 6.63 -12.23
C ALA A 85 1.73 6.19 -11.78
N PHE A 86 0.71 6.43 -12.61
CA PHE A 86 -0.66 5.94 -12.40
C PHE A 86 -0.70 4.43 -12.16
N TRP A 87 -0.17 3.63 -13.10
CA TRP A 87 -0.24 2.17 -13.02
C TRP A 87 0.50 1.62 -11.81
N LEU A 88 1.68 2.15 -11.51
CA LEU A 88 2.49 1.67 -10.37
C LEU A 88 1.80 1.96 -9.03
N VAL A 89 1.27 3.16 -8.82
CA VAL A 89 0.54 3.49 -7.59
C VAL A 89 -0.76 2.68 -7.49
N PHE A 90 -1.50 2.55 -8.61
CA PHE A 90 -2.73 1.78 -8.66
C PHE A 90 -2.50 0.31 -8.28
N PHE A 91 -1.52 -0.35 -8.89
CA PHE A 91 -1.20 -1.74 -8.59
C PHE A 91 -0.63 -1.92 -7.19
N ALA A 92 0.21 -0.99 -6.70
CA ALA A 92 0.70 -1.04 -5.32
C ALA A 92 -0.47 -1.02 -4.30
N GLY A 93 -1.43 -0.11 -4.48
CA GLY A 93 -2.62 -0.06 -3.62
C GLY A 93 -3.45 -1.35 -3.66
N ASN A 94 -3.64 -1.93 -4.84
CA ASN A 94 -4.38 -3.20 -4.99
C ASN A 94 -3.66 -4.37 -4.31
N VAL A 95 -2.34 -4.48 -4.48
CA VAL A 95 -1.54 -5.53 -3.83
C VAL A 95 -1.62 -5.41 -2.31
N ILE A 96 -1.46 -4.20 -1.76
CA ILE A 96 -1.62 -3.95 -0.32
C ILE A 96 -3.02 -4.38 0.12
N SER A 97 -4.06 -3.94 -0.60
CA SER A 97 -5.45 -4.22 -0.24
C SER A 97 -5.75 -5.71 -0.18
N VAL A 98 -5.45 -6.43 -1.27
CA VAL A 98 -5.78 -7.85 -1.42
C VAL A 98 -5.01 -8.70 -0.41
N LEU A 99 -3.70 -8.45 -0.24
CA LEU A 99 -2.88 -9.25 0.67
C LEU A 99 -3.19 -8.97 2.13
N ALA A 100 -3.40 -7.71 2.51
CA ALA A 100 -3.81 -7.37 3.86
C ALA A 100 -5.19 -7.97 4.16
N PHE A 101 -6.13 -7.92 3.21
CA PHE A 101 -7.46 -8.51 3.40
C PHE A 101 -7.38 -10.03 3.54
N TRP A 102 -6.57 -10.68 2.70
CA TRP A 102 -6.30 -12.11 2.81
C TRP A 102 -5.69 -12.46 4.18
N ALA A 103 -4.69 -11.72 4.65
CA ALA A 103 -4.06 -11.93 5.95
C ALA A 103 -5.02 -11.65 7.12
N ALA A 104 -5.98 -10.74 6.96
CA ALA A 104 -7.03 -10.50 7.95
C ALA A 104 -7.97 -11.70 8.08
N LEU A 105 -8.31 -12.35 6.97
CA LEU A 105 -9.23 -13.50 6.91
C LEU A 105 -8.54 -14.83 7.26
N TYR A 106 -7.28 -15.01 6.85
CA TYR A 106 -6.58 -16.28 6.99
C TYR A 106 -6.14 -16.50 8.44
N ARG A 107 -6.88 -17.37 9.14
CA ARG A 107 -6.52 -17.90 10.46
C ARG A 107 -6.40 -19.41 10.37
N PRO A 108 -5.20 -19.98 10.22
CA PRO A 108 -5.07 -21.42 10.27
C PRO A 108 -5.49 -21.87 11.67
N LYS A 109 -6.48 -22.77 11.74
CA LYS A 109 -6.83 -23.45 12.99
C LYS A 109 -5.60 -24.28 13.36
N LEU A 110 -4.96 -23.95 14.48
CA LEU A 110 -3.99 -24.85 15.10
C LEU A 110 -4.76 -26.11 15.51
N THR A 111 -4.67 -27.15 14.70
CA THR A 111 -5.02 -28.52 15.09
C THR A 111 -3.96 -29.05 16.04
#